data_AF-A0A374BMG2-F1
#
_entry.id   AF-A0A374BMG2-F1
#
_cell.length_a   1.000
_cell.length_b   1.000
_cell.length_c   1.000
_cell.angle_alpha   90.00
_cell.angle_beta   90.00
_cell.angle_gamma   90.00
#
_symmetry.space_group_name_H-M   'P 1'
#
loop_
_entity.id
_entity.type
_entity.pdbx_description
1 polymer ?
#
loop_
_entity_poly.entity_id
_entity_poly.type
_entity_poly.pdbx_seq_one_letter_code
_entity_poly.pdbx_strand_id
1 'polypeptide(L)'
;MFYAISKKYNDVVCASNVTDLNDTFLCLNSQCKAEYFIKGINSERKAHFCHKHSTPHVQGCPYDMGLTKYLNNDDIVKSSLQDIYAHIRKPIKKAPTIHVNKQPKQNASRKTYINTTKDLFYFCTTNSLDTIYENETTINDIIVDSRNICSKGLFKGFSGLRLVVGYTIIYNFPKKFILLKTKAVTKYGEIRVLNSTVYMETHQIKEIKDYLFGTFGTFTGYPVAVLGKWSNSRLFNIECTINEPTNVIYKFANDINKR
;
A
#
# COMPACT_ATOMS: atom_id res chain seq x y z
N MET A 1 -1.30 -7.06 -9.68
CA MET A 1 -1.25 -5.60 -9.42
C MET A 1 -2.15 -4.90 -10.44
N PHE A 2 -2.91 -3.87 -10.08
CA PHE A 2 -3.86 -3.23 -11.02
C PHE A 2 -3.39 -1.89 -11.59
N TYR A 3 -2.33 -1.30 -11.05
CA TYR A 3 -1.76 -0.06 -11.55
C TYR A 3 -0.26 -0.20 -11.76
N ALA A 4 0.26 0.47 -12.79
CA ALA A 4 1.67 0.55 -13.11
C ALA A 4 1.97 1.92 -13.75
N ILE A 5 3.24 2.27 -13.88
CA ILE A 5 3.66 3.45 -14.66
C ILE A 5 3.84 3.01 -16.11
N SER A 6 3.12 3.62 -17.04
CA SER A 6 3.42 3.49 -18.47
C SER A 6 4.75 4.17 -18.77
N LYS A 7 5.70 3.45 -19.38
CA LYS A 7 6.98 4.04 -19.79
C LYS A 7 6.81 5.01 -20.96
N LYS A 8 5.92 4.68 -21.91
CA LYS A 8 5.62 5.52 -23.08
C LYS A 8 4.96 6.85 -22.69
N TYR A 9 3.98 6.82 -21.79
CA TYR A 9 3.19 8.00 -21.40
C TYR A 9 3.69 8.67 -20.12
N ASN A 10 4.58 8.01 -19.37
CA ASN A 10 5.08 8.46 -18.08
C ASN A 10 3.97 8.83 -17.08
N ASP A 11 2.89 8.03 -17.06
CA ASP A 11 1.72 8.24 -16.20
C ASP A 11 1.29 6.91 -15.55
N VAL A 12 0.58 7.01 -14.43
CA VAL A 12 -0.02 5.86 -13.76
C VAL A 12 -1.23 5.39 -14.56
N VAL A 13 -1.19 4.15 -15.02
CA VAL A 13 -2.26 3.51 -15.80
C VAL A 13 -2.91 2.39 -15.00
N CYS A 14 -4.24 2.28 -15.10
CA CYS A 14 -4.98 1.12 -14.62
C CYS A 14 -4.93 0.02 -15.68
N ALA A 15 -4.73 -1.24 -15.26
CA ALA A 15 -4.70 -2.39 -16.16
C ALA A 15 -5.98 -2.53 -17.00
N SER A 16 -7.14 -2.14 -16.46
CA SER A 16 -8.41 -2.14 -17.19
C SER A 16 -8.47 -1.15 -18.35
N ASN A 17 -7.60 -0.14 -18.36
CA ASN A 17 -7.60 0.97 -19.31
C ASN A 17 -6.44 0.89 -20.31
N VAL A 18 -5.61 -0.15 -20.24
CA VAL A 18 -4.48 -0.34 -21.15
C VAL A 18 -4.99 -0.72 -22.53
N THR A 19 -4.61 0.07 -23.53
CA THR A 19 -4.93 -0.18 -24.94
C THR A 19 -3.69 -0.52 -25.78
N ASP A 20 -2.52 -0.03 -25.40
CA ASP A 20 -1.24 -0.29 -26.07
C ASP A 20 -0.47 -1.42 -25.38
N LEU A 21 -0.43 -2.60 -26.01
CA LEU A 21 0.25 -3.78 -25.48
C LEU A 21 1.76 -3.79 -25.73
N ASN A 22 2.26 -2.88 -26.58
CA ASN A 22 3.69 -2.76 -26.89
C ASN A 22 4.42 -1.86 -25.88
N ASP A 23 3.70 -1.20 -24.98
CA ASP A 23 4.30 -0.39 -23.93
C ASP A 23 5.02 -1.24 -22.87
N THR A 24 5.97 -0.61 -22.18
CA THR A 24 6.61 -1.17 -20.99
C THR A 24 5.97 -0.59 -19.75
N PHE A 25 5.48 -1.45 -18.87
CA PHE A 25 4.87 -1.03 -17.61
C PHE A 25 5.87 -1.18 -16.47
N LEU A 26 6.03 -0.15 -15.64
CA LEU A 26 7.02 -0.09 -14.56
C LEU A 26 6.36 -0.08 -13.18
N CYS A 27 7.14 -0.43 -12.17
CA CYS A 27 6.77 -0.28 -10.76
C CYS A 27 6.31 1.13 -10.41
N LEU A 28 5.28 1.23 -9.57
CA LEU A 28 4.83 2.50 -8.98
C LEU A 28 5.87 3.12 -8.04
N ASN A 29 6.82 2.32 -7.54
CA ASN A 29 7.98 2.83 -6.86
C ASN A 29 8.99 3.34 -7.88
N SER A 30 9.16 4.68 -7.94
CA SER A 30 10.09 5.36 -8.84
C SER A 30 11.55 4.93 -8.73
N GLN A 31 11.96 4.33 -7.62
CA GLN A 31 13.31 3.76 -7.45
C GLN A 31 13.41 2.31 -7.90
N CYS A 32 12.27 1.64 -8.09
CA CYS A 32 12.18 0.26 -8.51
C CYS A 32 12.03 0.18 -10.02
N LYS A 33 13.01 -0.43 -10.70
CA LYS A 33 13.00 -0.63 -12.16
C LYS A 33 12.30 -1.93 -12.57
N ALA A 34 11.51 -2.52 -11.68
CA ALA A 34 10.77 -3.73 -12.01
C ALA A 34 9.78 -3.44 -13.14
N GLU A 35 9.73 -4.36 -14.10
CA GLU A 35 8.80 -4.26 -15.22
C GLU A 35 7.65 -5.25 -15.05
N TYR A 36 6.52 -4.89 -15.64
CA TYR A 36 5.35 -5.72 -15.74
C TYR A 36 5.00 -6.00 -17.20
N PHE A 37 4.26 -7.08 -17.38
CA PHE A 37 3.44 -7.31 -18.55
C PHE A 37 1.97 -7.41 -18.11
N ILE A 38 1.06 -7.14 -19.04
CA ILE A 38 -0.37 -7.20 -18.77
C ILE A 38 -0.93 -8.59 -19.06
N LYS A 39 -1.81 -9.07 -18.18
CA LYS A 39 -2.52 -10.35 -18.27
C LYS A 39 -4.01 -10.11 -18.14
N GLY A 40 -4.80 -11.06 -18.65
CA GLY A 40 -6.26 -11.08 -18.46
C GLY A 40 -7.04 -10.13 -19.35
N ILE A 41 -6.43 -9.58 -20.39
CA ILE A 41 -7.14 -8.82 -21.43
C ILE A 41 -8.08 -9.78 -22.17
N ASN A 42 -9.35 -9.40 -22.33
CA ASN A 42 -10.39 -10.20 -22.97
C ASN A 42 -10.61 -11.58 -22.33
N SER A 43 -10.26 -11.74 -21.05
CA SER A 43 -10.49 -12.97 -20.29
C SER A 43 -11.57 -12.78 -19.23
N GLU A 44 -12.10 -13.87 -18.69
CA GLU A 44 -13.00 -13.83 -17.52
C GLU A 44 -12.34 -13.21 -16.28
N ARG A 45 -11.00 -13.23 -16.21
CA ARG A 45 -10.25 -12.59 -15.13
C ARG A 45 -10.03 -11.12 -15.44
N LYS A 46 -10.21 -10.27 -14.43
CA LYS A 46 -9.88 -8.84 -14.53
C LYS A 46 -8.42 -8.65 -14.99
N ALA A 47 -8.23 -7.72 -15.93
CA ALA A 47 -6.92 -7.35 -16.42
C ALA A 47 -6.02 -6.88 -15.26
N HIS A 48 -4.78 -7.34 -15.24
CA HIS A 48 -3.82 -7.02 -14.19
C HIS A 48 -2.37 -7.07 -14.70
N PHE A 49 -1.50 -6.31 -14.04
CA PHE A 49 -0.05 -6.35 -14.23
C PHE A 49 0.57 -7.50 -13.43
N CYS A 50 1.46 -8.24 -14.10
CA CYS A 50 2.25 -9.35 -13.59
C CYS A 50 3.73 -9.03 -13.81
N HIS A 51 4.59 -9.26 -12.82
CA HIS A 51 5.99 -8.85 -12.89
C HIS A 51 6.78 -9.74 -13.84
N LYS A 52 7.73 -9.15 -14.56
CA LYS A 52 8.72 -9.88 -15.34
C LYS A 52 9.77 -10.44 -14.39
N HIS A 53 10.19 -11.69 -14.60
CA HIS A 53 11.25 -12.30 -13.80
C HIS A 53 12.63 -11.73 -14.11
N SER A 54 12.85 -11.22 -15.34
CA SER A 54 14.13 -10.64 -15.79
C SER A 54 14.46 -9.29 -15.15
N THR A 55 13.45 -8.54 -14.72
CA THR A 55 13.59 -7.23 -14.08
C THR A 55 12.79 -7.24 -12.77
N PRO A 56 13.31 -7.92 -11.72
CA PRO A 56 12.61 -8.08 -10.46
C PRO A 56 12.58 -6.77 -9.66
N HIS A 57 11.81 -6.78 -8.58
CA HIS A 57 11.77 -5.68 -7.62
C HIS A 57 13.09 -5.52 -6.87
N VAL A 58 13.41 -4.27 -6.53
CA VAL A 58 14.45 -3.97 -5.55
C VAL A 58 13.98 -4.41 -4.16
N GLN A 59 14.93 -4.79 -3.30
CA GLN A 59 14.64 -5.19 -1.93
C GLN A 59 13.79 -4.14 -1.19
N GLY A 60 12.78 -4.59 -0.46
CA GLY A 60 11.93 -3.72 0.35
C GLY A 60 10.98 -2.82 -0.45
N CYS A 61 10.83 -3.05 -1.77
CA CYS A 61 9.84 -2.35 -2.57
C CYS A 61 8.42 -2.66 -2.05
N PRO A 62 7.55 -1.66 -1.86
CA PRO A 62 6.24 -1.87 -1.23
C PRO A 62 5.25 -2.57 -2.17
N TYR A 63 5.65 -2.73 -3.43
CA TYR A 63 4.90 -3.36 -4.50
C TYR A 63 5.49 -4.72 -4.91
N ASP A 64 6.56 -5.19 -4.25
CA ASP A 64 7.13 -6.52 -4.46
C ASP A 64 6.29 -7.61 -3.80
N MET A 65 5.03 -7.69 -4.20
CA MET A 65 4.03 -8.44 -3.44
C MET A 65 3.32 -9.42 -4.35
N GLY A 66 3.84 -10.64 -4.41
CA GLY A 66 3.19 -11.82 -4.97
C GLY A 66 2.00 -12.31 -4.13
N LEU A 67 1.18 -11.41 -3.60
CA LEU A 67 0.15 -11.73 -2.61
C LEU A 67 -1.24 -11.75 -3.24
N THR A 68 -1.55 -12.83 -3.95
CA THR A 68 -2.91 -13.12 -4.46
C THR A 68 -3.94 -13.30 -3.35
N LYS A 69 -3.50 -13.62 -2.12
CA LYS A 69 -4.37 -13.88 -0.96
C LYS A 69 -5.22 -12.68 -0.52
N TYR A 70 -4.86 -11.45 -0.91
CA TYR A 70 -5.64 -10.24 -0.60
C TYR A 70 -6.48 -9.73 -1.79
N LEU A 71 -6.57 -10.47 -2.89
CA LEU A 71 -7.51 -10.13 -3.96
C LEU A 71 -8.95 -10.22 -3.44
N ASN A 72 -9.74 -9.17 -3.64
CA ASN A 72 -11.11 -9.09 -3.13
C ASN A 72 -11.96 -10.30 -3.58
N ASN A 73 -12.40 -11.09 -2.61
CA ASN A 73 -13.23 -12.29 -2.79
C ASN A 73 -14.05 -12.58 -1.50
N ASP A 74 -14.93 -13.57 -1.56
CA ASP A 74 -15.87 -13.89 -0.47
C ASP A 74 -15.20 -14.47 0.79
N ASP A 75 -13.95 -14.91 0.70
CA ASP A 75 -13.18 -15.46 1.82
C ASP A 75 -12.47 -14.39 2.67
N ILE A 76 -12.55 -13.10 2.26
CA ILE A 76 -11.92 -11.99 2.97
C ILE A 76 -12.86 -11.40 4.02
N VAL A 77 -12.43 -11.43 5.28
CA VAL A 77 -13.10 -10.78 6.41
C VAL A 77 -12.41 -9.46 6.73
N LYS A 78 -13.17 -8.36 6.64
CA LYS A 78 -12.66 -6.99 6.77
C LYS A 78 -12.96 -6.41 8.15
N SER A 79 -11.96 -5.81 8.79
CA SER A 79 -12.15 -4.97 9.98
C SER A 79 -12.34 -3.52 9.55
N SER A 80 -13.10 -2.74 10.33
CA SER A 80 -13.26 -1.33 9.99
C SER A 80 -11.90 -0.62 10.07
N LEU A 81 -11.77 0.49 9.34
CA LEU A 81 -10.53 1.27 9.37
C LEU A 81 -10.21 1.78 10.79
N GLN A 82 -11.25 2.14 11.54
CA GLN A 82 -11.18 2.59 12.93
C GLN A 82 -10.69 1.46 13.84
N ASP A 83 -11.21 0.24 13.68
CA ASP A 83 -10.76 -0.92 14.46
C ASP A 83 -9.28 -1.22 14.21
N ILE A 84 -8.84 -1.17 12.95
CA ILE A 84 -7.44 -1.41 12.58
C ILE A 84 -6.54 -0.34 13.22
N TYR A 85 -6.93 0.94 13.10
CA TYR A 85 -6.20 2.07 13.66
C TYR A 85 -6.11 2.03 15.19
N ALA A 86 -7.21 1.64 15.86
CA ALA A 86 -7.30 1.49 17.31
C ALA A 86 -6.78 0.13 17.81
N HIS A 87 -6.30 -0.73 16.90
CA HIS A 87 -5.81 -2.08 17.20
C HIS A 87 -6.82 -2.98 17.93
N ILE A 88 -8.11 -2.76 17.66
CA ILE A 88 -9.21 -3.59 18.16
C ILE A 88 -9.24 -4.87 17.35
N ARG A 89 -8.78 -5.98 17.95
CA ARG A 89 -8.82 -7.29 17.31
C ARG A 89 -10.24 -7.85 17.40
N LYS A 90 -10.93 -7.98 16.25
CA LYS A 90 -12.14 -8.81 16.19
C LYS A 90 -11.78 -10.22 16.68
N PRO A 91 -12.51 -10.81 17.65
CA PRO A 91 -12.21 -12.14 18.11
C PRO A 91 -12.29 -13.10 16.92
N ILE A 92 -11.21 -13.84 16.68
CA ILE A 92 -11.24 -14.98 15.78
C ILE A 92 -12.25 -15.93 16.42
N LYS A 93 -13.46 -16.04 15.86
CA LYS A 93 -14.41 -17.08 16.27
C LYS A 93 -13.71 -18.42 16.04
N LYS A 94 -13.09 -18.95 17.10
CA LYS A 94 -12.66 -20.35 17.11
C LYS A 94 -13.95 -21.13 16.91
N ALA A 95 -14.02 -21.93 15.84
CA ALA A 95 -15.12 -22.86 15.67
C ALA A 95 -15.24 -23.66 16.98
N PRO A 96 -16.46 -23.86 17.53
CA PRO A 96 -16.63 -24.70 18.70
C PRO A 96 -15.98 -26.06 18.40
N THR A 97 -15.12 -26.49 19.32
CA THR A 97 -14.38 -27.75 19.20
C THR A 97 -15.38 -28.88 19.43
N ILE A 98 -16.12 -29.24 18.39
CA ILE A 98 -16.96 -30.43 18.43
C ILE A 98 -16.01 -31.60 18.18
N HIS A 99 -15.68 -32.35 19.25
CA HIS A 99 -15.04 -33.65 19.14
C HIS A 99 -16.00 -34.60 18.42
N VAL A 100 -15.98 -34.59 17.10
CA VAL A 100 -16.59 -35.65 16.29
C VAL A 100 -15.48 -36.24 15.45
N ASN A 101 -15.17 -37.51 15.72
CA ASN A 101 -14.37 -38.38 14.86
C ASN A 101 -15.04 -38.45 13.47
N LYS A 102 -14.74 -37.49 12.61
CA LYS A 102 -15.03 -37.55 11.18
C LYS A 102 -13.77 -37.16 10.43
N GLN A 103 -13.40 -38.01 9.48
CA GLN A 103 -12.29 -37.85 8.55
C GLN A 103 -12.21 -36.40 8.01
N PRO A 104 -10.99 -35.89 7.75
CA PRO A 104 -10.80 -34.52 7.32
C PRO A 104 -11.46 -34.31 5.96
N LYS A 105 -12.62 -33.63 5.95
CA LYS A 105 -13.10 -32.98 4.72
C LYS A 105 -12.06 -31.93 4.34
N GLN A 106 -11.32 -32.22 3.28
CA GLN A 106 -10.54 -31.21 2.56
C GLN A 106 -11.50 -30.08 2.13
N ASN A 107 -11.01 -28.83 2.23
CA ASN A 107 -11.60 -27.59 1.71
C ASN A 107 -12.66 -26.87 2.58
N ALA A 108 -12.38 -26.63 3.86
CA ALA A 108 -12.85 -25.39 4.46
C ALA A 108 -11.90 -24.26 3.99
N SER A 109 -12.37 -23.34 3.13
CA SER A 109 -11.56 -22.19 2.72
C SER A 109 -11.11 -21.44 3.97
N ARG A 110 -9.79 -21.31 4.14
CA ARG A 110 -9.24 -20.56 5.27
C ARG A 110 -9.53 -19.08 5.01
N LYS A 111 -10.50 -18.52 5.75
CA LYS A 111 -10.80 -17.09 5.67
C LYS A 111 -9.53 -16.25 5.88
N THR A 112 -9.34 -15.25 5.03
CA THR A 112 -8.26 -14.27 5.14
C THR A 112 -8.79 -13.06 5.88
N TYR A 113 -8.07 -12.58 6.90
CA TYR A 113 -8.52 -11.47 7.73
C TYR A 113 -7.70 -10.22 7.41
N ILE A 114 -8.38 -9.08 7.33
CA ILE A 114 -7.75 -7.76 7.26
C ILE A 114 -8.01 -7.09 8.61
N ASN A 115 -7.01 -7.14 9.50
CA ASN A 115 -7.11 -6.64 10.88
C ASN A 115 -5.88 -5.84 11.32
N THR A 116 -4.81 -5.79 10.52
CA THR A 116 -3.65 -4.95 10.77
C THR A 116 -3.47 -3.90 9.67
N THR A 117 -2.72 -2.85 9.99
CA THR A 117 -2.30 -1.84 9.02
C THR A 117 -1.54 -2.46 7.85
N LYS A 118 -0.76 -3.53 8.09
CA LYS A 118 -0.04 -4.28 7.06
C LYS A 118 -0.99 -5.04 6.14
N ASP A 119 -1.99 -5.73 6.68
CA ASP A 119 -3.01 -6.42 5.87
C ASP A 119 -3.82 -5.44 5.03
N LEU A 120 -4.20 -4.29 5.63
CA LEU A 120 -4.91 -3.23 4.93
C LEU A 120 -4.08 -2.69 3.77
N PHE A 121 -2.81 -2.37 4.02
CA PHE A 121 -1.88 -1.92 2.99
C PHE A 121 -1.77 -2.95 1.85
N TYR A 122 -1.68 -4.24 2.18
CA TYR A 122 -1.58 -5.31 1.19
C TYR A 122 -2.88 -5.45 0.37
N PHE A 123 -4.05 -5.34 0.99
CA PHE A 123 -5.32 -5.32 0.29
C PHE A 123 -5.43 -4.10 -0.65
N CYS A 124 -5.10 -2.91 -0.16
CA CYS A 124 -5.18 -1.66 -0.92
C CYS A 124 -4.24 -1.61 -2.13
N THR A 125 -3.09 -2.28 -2.07
CA THR A 125 -2.11 -2.30 -3.17
C THR A 125 -2.33 -3.44 -4.17
N THR A 126 -3.00 -4.51 -3.76
CA THR A 126 -3.30 -5.65 -4.62
C THR A 126 -4.60 -5.51 -5.41
N ASN A 127 -5.48 -4.57 -5.06
CA ASN A 127 -6.77 -4.32 -5.71
C ASN A 127 -6.83 -2.94 -6.40
N SER A 128 -7.87 -2.73 -7.22
CA SER A 128 -8.10 -1.46 -7.91
C SER A 128 -8.67 -0.39 -6.98
N LEU A 129 -8.46 0.91 -7.25
CA LEU A 129 -8.89 1.99 -6.34
C LEU A 129 -10.42 2.06 -6.15
N ASP A 130 -11.17 1.66 -7.16
CA ASP A 130 -12.64 1.56 -7.19
C ASP A 130 -13.20 0.33 -6.45
N THR A 131 -12.33 -0.59 -5.99
CA THR A 131 -12.79 -1.76 -5.23
C THR A 131 -13.40 -1.33 -3.90
N ILE A 132 -14.62 -1.80 -3.62
CA ILE A 132 -15.31 -1.57 -2.34
C ILE A 132 -14.60 -2.37 -1.24
N TYR A 133 -14.15 -1.65 -0.20
CA TYR A 133 -13.65 -2.24 1.03
C TYR A 133 -14.84 -2.66 1.91
N GLU A 134 -15.59 -1.72 2.47
CA GLU A 134 -16.72 -1.97 3.38
C GLU A 134 -17.72 -0.80 3.30
N ASN A 135 -19.03 -1.07 3.36
CA ASN A 135 -20.10 -0.06 3.45
C ASN A 135 -19.87 1.15 2.52
N GLU A 136 -19.74 0.89 1.21
CA GLU A 136 -19.46 1.87 0.14
C GLU A 136 -18.09 2.54 0.16
N THR A 137 -17.30 2.41 1.23
CA THR A 137 -15.92 2.93 1.29
C THR A 137 -15.07 2.21 0.26
N THR A 138 -14.53 2.94 -0.70
CA THR A 138 -13.62 2.39 -1.72
C THR A 138 -12.19 2.39 -1.23
N ILE A 139 -11.30 1.65 -1.89
CA ILE A 139 -9.87 1.73 -1.63
C ILE A 139 -9.35 3.16 -1.84
N ASN A 140 -9.92 3.91 -2.79
CA ASN A 140 -9.58 5.32 -3.03
C ASN A 140 -9.86 6.22 -1.82
N ASP A 141 -10.84 5.85 -0.99
CA ASP A 141 -11.17 6.55 0.25
C ASP A 141 -10.26 6.13 1.41
N ILE A 142 -9.44 5.09 1.26
CA ILE A 142 -8.60 4.55 2.33
C ILE A 142 -7.15 4.93 2.13
N ILE A 143 -6.59 4.57 0.97
CA ILE A 143 -5.17 4.72 0.69
C ILE A 143 -4.90 5.99 -0.10
N VAL A 144 -3.80 6.67 0.18
CA VAL A 144 -3.29 7.79 -0.62
C VAL A 144 -1.87 7.47 -1.05
N ASP A 145 -1.68 7.29 -2.35
CA ASP A 145 -0.38 7.00 -2.96
C ASP A 145 -0.31 7.59 -4.38
N SER A 146 0.71 7.21 -5.17
CA SER A 146 0.91 7.75 -6.51
C SER A 146 -0.29 7.55 -7.46
N ARG A 147 -1.20 6.61 -7.17
CA ARG A 147 -2.35 6.31 -8.04
C ARG A 147 -3.44 7.37 -7.98
N ASN A 148 -3.61 8.06 -6.86
CA ASN A 148 -4.75 8.96 -6.64
C ASN A 148 -4.39 10.40 -6.30
N ILE A 149 -3.14 10.70 -5.96
CA ILE A 149 -2.69 12.10 -5.93
C ILE A 149 -2.73 12.76 -7.33
N CYS A 150 -2.88 11.96 -8.40
CA CYS A 150 -3.08 12.39 -9.78
C CYS A 150 -4.51 12.15 -10.33
N SER A 151 -5.42 11.50 -9.58
CA SER A 151 -6.73 11.15 -10.12
C SER A 151 -7.68 12.36 -10.16
N LYS A 152 -8.00 12.84 -11.38
CA LYS A 152 -9.06 13.79 -11.74
C LYS A 152 -9.37 14.87 -10.68
N GLY A 153 -8.57 15.94 -10.66
CA GLY A 153 -8.88 17.17 -9.94
C GLY A 153 -7.69 17.76 -9.19
N LEU A 154 -7.85 19.01 -8.74
CA LEU A 154 -6.94 19.73 -7.84
C LEU A 154 -6.83 18.97 -6.50
N PHE A 155 -6.03 17.92 -6.42
CA PHE A 155 -5.72 17.27 -5.14
C PHE A 155 -5.04 18.30 -4.24
N LYS A 156 -5.76 18.88 -3.28
CA LYS A 156 -5.26 19.99 -2.44
C LYS A 156 -4.81 19.53 -1.05
N GLY A 157 -4.71 18.23 -0.83
CA GLY A 157 -4.60 17.62 0.50
C GLY A 157 -5.95 17.08 0.99
N PHE A 158 -5.98 16.53 2.19
CA PHE A 158 -7.16 15.93 2.80
C PHE A 158 -7.04 15.95 4.33
N SER A 159 -8.16 15.68 5.00
CA SER A 159 -8.20 15.43 6.44
C SER A 159 -8.95 14.12 6.71
N GLY A 160 -8.66 13.48 7.84
CA GLY A 160 -9.32 12.25 8.27
C GLY A 160 -8.40 11.03 8.31
N LEU A 161 -8.98 9.87 8.65
CA LEU A 161 -8.25 8.61 8.77
C LEU A 161 -7.94 8.05 7.37
N ARG A 162 -6.65 7.99 7.03
CA ARG A 162 -6.15 7.48 5.74
C ARG A 162 -4.83 6.74 5.92
N LEU A 163 -4.58 5.80 5.03
CA LEU A 163 -3.29 5.13 4.86
C LEU A 163 -2.47 5.86 3.79
N VAL A 164 -1.44 6.59 4.17
CA VAL A 164 -0.59 7.33 3.23
C VAL A 164 0.67 6.54 2.93
N VAL A 165 1.00 6.38 1.65
CA VAL A 165 2.27 5.80 1.22
C VAL A 165 3.13 6.91 0.63
N GLY A 166 4.28 7.16 1.25
CA GLY A 166 5.24 8.16 0.81
C GLY A 166 6.67 7.64 0.88
N TYR A 167 7.60 8.43 0.34
CA TYR A 167 9.02 8.14 0.33
C TYR A 167 9.76 9.08 1.26
N THR A 168 10.62 8.55 2.10
CA THR A 168 11.38 9.31 3.10
C THR A 168 12.21 10.43 2.49
N ILE A 169 12.27 11.56 3.18
CA ILE A 169 13.06 12.74 2.79
C ILE A 169 14.06 13.10 3.85
N ILE A 170 13.54 13.48 5.01
CA ILE A 170 14.34 13.87 6.17
C ILE A 170 13.67 13.37 7.45
N TYR A 171 14.45 13.30 8.51
CA TYR A 171 13.96 13.12 9.87
C TYR A 171 14.53 14.23 10.75
N ASN A 172 13.84 14.51 11.85
CA ASN A 172 14.28 15.50 12.83
C ASN A 172 13.97 14.99 14.24
N PHE A 173 15.01 14.64 15.00
CA PHE A 173 14.84 14.14 16.37
C PHE A 173 14.33 15.23 17.35
N PRO A 174 14.89 16.45 17.40
CA PRO A 174 14.37 17.50 18.29
C PRO A 174 12.90 17.85 18.03
N LYS A 175 12.50 17.94 16.77
CA LYS A 175 11.12 18.25 16.35
C LYS A 175 10.24 16.99 16.23
N LYS A 176 10.78 15.82 16.54
CA LYS A 176 10.07 14.53 16.58
C LYS A 176 9.26 14.22 15.32
N PHE A 177 9.84 14.36 14.12
CA PHE A 177 9.14 13.99 12.88
C PHE A 177 10.01 13.30 11.83
N ILE A 178 9.33 12.59 10.92
CA ILE A 178 9.84 12.26 9.59
C ILE A 178 9.01 12.98 8.52
N LEU A 179 9.65 13.38 7.44
CA LEU A 179 9.00 13.95 6.26
C LEU A 179 9.00 12.91 5.14
N LEU A 180 7.82 12.63 4.62
CA LEU A 180 7.61 11.79 3.45
C LEU A 180 7.14 12.64 2.27
N LYS A 181 7.42 12.17 1.06
CA LYS A 181 6.84 12.71 -0.17
C LYS A 181 6.14 11.62 -0.97
N THR A 182 4.96 11.91 -1.49
CA THR A 182 4.31 11.08 -2.50
C THR A 182 4.36 11.87 -3.81
N LYS A 183 4.97 11.28 -4.84
CA LYS A 183 5.07 11.87 -6.17
C LYS A 183 4.26 11.07 -7.17
N ALA A 184 3.63 11.78 -8.09
CA ALA A 184 3.05 11.18 -9.28
C ALA A 184 3.21 12.13 -10.45
N VAL A 185 3.35 11.54 -11.63
CA VAL A 185 3.47 12.26 -12.89
C VAL A 185 2.11 12.13 -13.57
N THR A 186 1.55 13.25 -14.00
CA THR A 186 0.28 13.27 -14.74
C THR A 186 0.51 12.89 -16.20
N LYS A 187 -0.57 12.54 -16.92
CA LYS A 187 -0.57 12.39 -18.40
C LYS A 187 0.04 13.54 -19.20
N TYR A 188 0.17 14.74 -18.61
CA TYR A 188 0.76 15.90 -19.25
C TYR A 188 2.23 16.13 -18.86
N GLY A 189 2.83 15.19 -18.11
CA GLY A 189 4.20 15.31 -17.60
C GLY A 189 4.35 16.19 -16.37
N GLU A 190 3.28 16.81 -15.86
CA GLU A 190 3.35 17.59 -14.61
C GLU A 190 3.58 16.66 -13.41
N ILE A 191 4.50 17.05 -12.53
CA ILE A 191 4.76 16.34 -11.28
C ILE A 191 3.88 16.93 -10.18
N ARG A 192 3.02 16.10 -9.59
CA ARG A 192 2.28 16.42 -8.36
C ARG A 192 3.03 15.83 -7.17
N VAL A 193 3.15 16.62 -6.11
CA VAL A 193 3.85 16.24 -4.88
C VAL A 193 2.94 16.50 -3.70
N LEU A 194 2.75 15.49 -2.87
CA LEU A 194 2.16 15.60 -1.53
C LEU A 194 3.27 15.42 -0.51
N ASN A 195 3.42 16.38 0.38
CA ASN A 195 4.31 16.27 1.53
C ASN A 195 3.51 15.78 2.74
N SER A 196 4.08 14.84 3.48
CA SER A 196 3.43 14.24 4.65
C SER A 196 4.39 14.28 5.82
N THR A 197 4.09 15.14 6.80
CA THR A 197 4.85 15.22 8.05
C THR A 197 4.25 14.24 9.06
N VAL A 198 5.07 13.36 9.60
CA VAL A 198 4.63 12.34 10.56
C VAL A 198 5.37 12.58 11.86
N TYR A 199 4.65 13.09 12.86
CA TYR A 199 5.17 13.28 14.21
C TYR A 199 5.09 11.98 14.98
N MET A 200 6.18 11.60 15.65
CA MET A 200 6.28 10.34 16.40
C MET A 200 7.43 10.41 17.41
N GLU A 201 7.45 9.53 18.40
CA GLU A 201 8.48 9.55 19.43
C GLU A 201 9.89 9.29 18.88
N THR A 202 10.91 9.89 19.51
CA THR A 202 12.30 9.84 19.03
C THR A 202 12.81 8.41 18.84
N HIS A 203 12.41 7.48 19.71
CA HIS A 203 12.80 6.07 19.60
C HIS A 203 12.20 5.39 18.34
N GLN A 204 10.98 5.75 17.95
CA GLN A 204 10.33 5.23 16.73
C GLN A 204 11.04 5.76 15.48
N ILE A 205 11.38 7.06 15.45
CA ILE A 205 12.17 7.67 14.37
C ILE A 205 13.53 6.96 14.26
N LYS A 206 14.17 6.69 15.39
CA LYS A 206 15.47 6.02 15.44
C LYS A 206 15.38 4.61 14.87
N GLU A 207 14.35 3.84 15.21
CA GLU A 207 14.14 2.49 14.67
C GLU A 207 13.98 2.49 13.14
N ILE A 208 13.15 3.39 12.60
CA ILE A 208 12.97 3.54 11.15
C ILE A 208 14.29 3.94 10.48
N LYS A 209 14.98 4.94 11.04
CA LYS A 209 16.28 5.41 10.55
C LYS A 209 17.28 4.26 10.52
N ASP A 210 17.47 3.56 11.63
CA ASP A 210 18.50 2.54 11.76
C ASP A 210 18.22 1.36 10.81
N TYR A 211 16.96 0.99 10.61
CA TYR A 211 16.59 -0.01 9.59
C TYR A 211 16.90 0.47 8.17
N LEU A 212 16.51 1.69 7.80
CA LEU A 212 16.72 2.20 6.44
C LEU A 212 18.20 2.37 6.12
N PHE A 213 18.99 2.89 7.05
CA PHE A 213 20.46 2.95 6.89
C PHE A 213 21.08 1.56 6.85
N GLY A 214 20.69 0.65 7.74
CA GLY A 214 21.24 -0.70 7.78
C GLY A 214 20.91 -1.52 6.53
N THR A 215 19.73 -1.32 5.94
CA THR A 215 19.27 -2.06 4.76
C THR A 215 19.75 -1.42 3.46
N PHE A 216 19.79 -0.09 3.39
CA PHE A 216 19.93 0.62 2.14
C PHE A 216 21.04 1.69 2.10
N GLY A 217 21.79 1.86 3.19
CA GLY A 217 22.89 2.82 3.29
C GLY A 217 22.47 4.29 3.38
N THR A 218 21.18 4.61 3.28
CA THR A 218 20.67 5.98 3.42
C THR A 218 19.22 5.99 3.91
N PHE A 219 18.81 7.10 4.54
CA PHE A 219 17.43 7.30 4.95
C PHE A 219 16.51 7.62 3.78
N THR A 220 16.98 8.39 2.80
CA THR A 220 16.13 9.09 1.83
C THR A 220 15.69 8.20 0.67
N GLY A 221 14.43 8.35 0.28
CA GLY A 221 13.87 7.78 -0.94
C GLY A 221 13.21 6.42 -0.77
N TYR A 222 13.13 5.89 0.44
CA TYR A 222 12.53 4.59 0.72
C TYR A 222 11.06 4.72 1.14
N PRO A 223 10.23 3.75 0.74
CA PRO A 223 8.81 3.79 1.06
C PRO A 223 8.58 3.71 2.58
N VAL A 224 7.55 4.40 3.04
CA VAL A 224 6.92 4.24 4.35
C VAL A 224 5.42 4.43 4.16
N ALA A 225 4.62 3.54 4.76
CA ALA A 225 3.17 3.62 4.76
C ALA A 225 2.67 3.92 6.18
N VAL A 226 1.77 4.87 6.32
CA VAL A 226 1.32 5.39 7.63
C VAL A 226 -0.20 5.46 7.66
N LEU A 227 -0.82 4.66 8.53
CA LEU A 227 -2.23 4.79 8.86
C LEU A 227 -2.39 5.83 9.96
N GLY A 228 -2.92 7.00 9.62
CA GLY A 228 -2.98 8.14 10.53
C GLY A 228 -4.28 8.92 10.40
N LYS A 229 -4.63 9.65 11.45
CA LYS A 229 -5.62 10.74 11.37
C LYS A 229 -4.90 11.99 10.87
N TRP A 230 -5.07 12.31 9.60
CA TRP A 230 -4.38 13.40 8.94
C TRP A 230 -5.16 14.72 9.06
N SER A 231 -4.42 15.81 9.15
CA SER A 231 -4.93 17.16 8.95
C SER A 231 -4.29 17.78 7.72
N ASN A 232 -5.05 18.60 7.00
CA ASN A 232 -4.53 19.42 5.92
C ASN A 232 -3.89 20.68 6.51
N SER A 233 -2.56 20.71 6.62
CA SER A 233 -1.83 21.86 7.16
C SER A 233 -1.82 23.03 6.19
N ARG A 234 -1.60 22.74 4.89
CA ARG A 234 -1.60 23.68 3.74
C ARG A 234 -1.84 22.90 2.46
N LEU A 235 -2.09 23.58 1.34
CA LEU A 235 -2.18 22.95 0.03
C LEU A 235 -1.01 21.97 -0.18
N PHE A 236 -1.33 20.71 -0.47
CA PHE A 236 -0.37 19.62 -0.71
C PHE A 236 0.52 19.24 0.49
N ASN A 237 0.18 19.68 1.70
CA ASN A 237 0.94 19.37 2.92
C ASN A 237 -0.02 18.84 3.99
N ILE A 238 0.12 17.56 4.31
CA ILE A 238 -0.65 16.90 5.36
C ILE A 238 0.25 16.54 6.52
N GLU A 239 -0.33 16.43 7.70
CA GLU A 239 0.40 16.00 8.88
C GLU A 239 -0.44 15.07 9.76
N CYS A 240 0.22 14.21 10.52
CA CYS A 240 -0.41 13.41 11.56
C CYS A 240 0.57 13.13 12.69
N THR A 241 0.02 12.74 13.85
CA THR A 241 0.80 12.25 14.98
C THR A 241 0.53 10.76 15.18
N ILE A 242 1.60 9.98 15.31
CA ILE A 242 1.55 8.54 15.54
C ILE A 242 1.99 8.24 16.96
N ASN A 243 1.09 7.60 17.71
CA ASN A 243 1.38 7.07 19.03
C ASN A 243 1.71 5.57 18.97
N GLU A 244 1.04 4.83 18.07
CA GLU A 244 1.18 3.39 17.93
C GLU A 244 2.14 3.03 16.77
N PRO A 245 3.32 2.43 17.03
CA PRO A 245 4.29 2.11 15.99
C PRO A 245 3.74 1.16 14.92
N THR A 246 2.78 0.30 15.27
CA THR A 246 2.12 -0.64 14.36
C THR A 246 1.30 0.01 13.25
N ASN A 247 1.04 1.31 13.35
CA ASN A 247 0.43 2.11 12.29
C ASN A 247 1.43 2.59 11.22
N VAL A 248 2.72 2.29 11.38
CA VAL A 248 3.77 2.64 10.43
C VAL A 248 4.41 1.37 9.85
N ILE A 249 4.43 1.27 8.52
CA ILE A 249 5.06 0.19 7.78
C ILE A 249 6.26 0.76 7.04
N TYR A 250 7.44 0.27 7.38
CA TYR A 250 8.69 0.61 6.71
C TYR A 250 9.52 -0.65 6.34
N LYS A 251 9.04 -1.83 6.76
CA LYS A 251 9.54 -3.17 6.42
C LYS A 251 8.52 -3.87 5.53
N PHE A 252 8.59 -3.64 4.22
CA PHE A 252 7.59 -4.12 3.26
C PHE A 252 7.80 -5.54 2.77
N ALA A 253 9.04 -6.03 2.83
CA ALA A 253 9.35 -7.38 2.41
C ALA A 253 8.42 -8.38 3.11
N ASN A 254 7.95 -9.35 2.35
CA ASN A 254 7.35 -10.52 2.95
C ASN A 254 8.46 -11.24 3.69
N ASP A 255 8.36 -11.32 5.02
CA ASP A 255 8.98 -12.40 5.76
C ASP A 255 8.29 -13.69 5.29
N ILE A 256 8.63 -14.14 4.08
CA ILE A 256 8.54 -15.56 3.78
C ILE A 256 9.54 -16.13 4.78
N ASN A 257 9.01 -16.67 5.88
CA ASN A 257 9.79 -17.49 6.79
C ASN A 257 10.73 -18.32 5.91
N LYS A 258 12.04 -18.10 6.04
CA LYS A 258 13.02 -19.09 5.61
C LYS A 258 12.65 -20.35 6.39
N ARG A 259 11.81 -21.17 5.79
CA ARG A 259 11.58 -22.55 6.19
C ARG A 259 12.63 -23.38 5.48
#